data_AF-A0A379F4U6-F1
#
_entry.id   AF-A0A379F4U6-F1
#
_cell.length_a   1.000
_cell.length_b   1.000
_cell.length_c   1.000
_cell.angle_alpha   90.00
_cell.angle_beta   90.00
_cell.angle_gamma   90.00
#
_symmetry.space_group_name_H-M   'P 1'
#
loop_
_entity.id
_entity.type
_entity.pdbx_description
1 polymer ?
#
loop_
_entity_poly.entity_id
_entity_poly.type
_entity_poly.pdbx_seq_one_letter_code
_entity_poly.pdbx_strand_id
1 'polypeptide(L)' 'MQKKPAFIDRIEVIVTMKTGELIYGYTTLPCDIKDEGKFIELSADKCGLDVIYVNKDEISYVKFSFITKE' A
#
# COMPACT_ATOMS: atom_id res chain seq x y z
N MET A 1 -27.06 -11.95 -16.24
CA MET A 1 -26.90 -11.09 -15.03
C MET A 1 -25.45 -10.62 -14.98
N GLN A 2 -25.20 -9.33 -15.27
CA GLN A 2 -23.87 -8.73 -15.12
C GLN A 2 -23.65 -8.44 -13.62
N LYS A 3 -22.65 -9.07 -13.00
CA LYS A 3 -22.22 -8.72 -11.64
C LYS A 3 -21.70 -7.28 -11.70
N LYS A 4 -22.26 -6.38 -10.89
CA LYS A 4 -21.71 -5.03 -10.72
C LYS A 4 -20.24 -5.18 -10.30
N PRO A 5 -19.29 -4.41 -10.87
CA PRO A 5 -17.91 -4.47 -10.42
C PRO A 5 -17.86 -4.08 -8.94
N ALA A 6 -17.20 -4.90 -8.13
CA ALA A 6 -16.94 -4.56 -6.73
C ALA A 6 -16.07 -3.30 -6.72
N PHE A 7 -16.55 -2.22 -6.11
CA PHE A 7 -15.76 -1.01 -5.94
C PHE A 7 -14.77 -1.25 -4.80
N ILE A 8 -13.48 -1.22 -5.13
CA ILE A 8 -12.40 -1.24 -4.14
C ILE A 8 -12.46 0.10 -3.41
N ASP A 9 -12.72 0.07 -2.10
CA ASP A 9 -12.83 1.26 -1.25
C ASP A 9 -11.43 1.74 -0.85
N ARG A 10 -10.58 0.79 -0.41
CA ARG A 10 -9.19 1.05 0.00
C ARG A 10 -8.34 -0.21 -0.09
N ILE A 11 -7.04 -0.02 -0.19
CA ILE A 11 -6.02 -1.07 -0.19
C ILE A 11 -5.20 -0.89 1.09
N GLU A 12 -5.16 -1.91 1.92
CA GLU A 12 -4.25 -1.99 3.05
C GLU A 12 -2.89 -2.49 2.55
N VAL A 13 -1.84 -1.79 2.93
CA VAL A 13 -0.45 -2.14 2.65
C VAL A 13 0.22 -2.50 3.96
N ILE A 14 0.74 -3.72 4.03
CA ILE A 14 1.48 -4.21 5.20
C ILE A 14 2.91 -4.49 4.74
N VAL A 15 3.87 -3.74 5.26
CA VAL A 15 5.30 -3.95 5.01
C VAL A 15 5.88 -4.69 6.20
N THR A 16 6.39 -5.89 5.96
CA THR A 16 7.10 -6.67 6.96
C THR A 16 8.60 -6.42 6.82
N MET A 17 9.21 -5.87 7.86
CA MET A 17 10.65 -5.62 7.93
C MET A 17 11.39 -6.92 8.27
N LYS A 18 12.67 -7.01 7.93
CA LYS A 18 13.56 -8.14 8.27
C LYS A 18 13.74 -8.30 9.78
N THR A 19 13.58 -7.21 10.54
CA THR A 19 13.56 -7.20 12.00
C THR A 19 12.32 -7.88 12.60
N GLY A 20 11.29 -8.14 11.78
CA GLY A 20 9.98 -8.61 12.22
C GLY A 20 8.99 -7.47 12.54
N GLU A 21 9.42 -6.21 12.44
CA GLU A 21 8.53 -5.05 12.57
C GLU A 21 7.53 -4.99 11.42
N LEU A 22 6.29 -4.61 11.72
CA LEU A 22 5.21 -4.49 10.75
C LEU A 22 4.81 -3.02 10.62
N ILE A 23 4.92 -2.49 9.41
CA ILE A 23 4.48 -1.13 9.07
C ILE A 23 3.16 -1.26 8.32
N TYR A 24 2.13 -0.55 8.80
CA TYR A 24 0.79 -0.56 8.24
C TYR A 24 0.52 0.77 7.54
N GLY A 25 -0.05 0.70 6.34
CA GLY A 25 -0.50 1.85 5.57
C GLY A 25 -1.82 1.56 4.88
N TYR A 26 -2.56 2.61 4.55
CA TYR A 26 -3.74 2.52 3.69
C TYR A 26 -3.52 3.40 2.48
N THR A 27 -3.90 2.89 1.31
CA THR A 27 -3.88 3.63 0.05
C THR A 27 -5.20 3.43 -0.69
N THR A 28 -5.52 4.32 -1.60
CA THR A 28 -6.70 4.26 -2.47
C THR A 28 -6.26 4.05 -3.91
N LEU A 29 -7.15 3.58 -4.78
CA LEU A 29 -6.86 3.57 -6.21
C LEU A 29 -7.09 4.96 -6.84
N PRO A 30 -6.22 5.43 -7.74
CA PRO A 30 -4.94 4.83 -8.13
C PRO A 30 -3.85 5.01 -7.05
N CYS A 31 -3.08 3.97 -6.79
CA CYS A 31 -1.92 4.01 -5.90
C CYS A 31 -0.65 4.10 -6.75
N ASP A 32 0.21 5.07 -6.45
CA ASP A 32 1.53 5.19 -7.06
C ASP A 32 2.58 4.65 -6.08
N ILE A 33 3.20 3.53 -6.47
CA ILE A 33 4.36 2.96 -5.79
C ILE A 33 5.59 3.42 -6.58
N LYS A 34 6.39 4.31 -6.00
CA LYS A 34 7.65 4.74 -6.64
C LYS A 34 8.84 4.02 -6.05
N ASP A 35 9.67 3.54 -6.95
CA ASP A 35 10.95 2.92 -6.67
C ASP A 35 12.04 3.99 -6.63
N GLU A 36 12.33 4.53 -5.45
CA GLU A 36 13.35 5.57 -5.26
C GLU A 36 14.72 4.93 -4.94
N GLY A 37 15.08 3.86 -5.66
CA GLY A 37 16.36 3.16 -5.51
C GLY A 37 16.49 2.40 -4.18
N LYS A 38 16.89 3.07 -3.10
CA LYS A 38 17.00 2.46 -1.75
C LYS A 38 15.69 2.45 -0.98
N PHE A 39 14.75 3.32 -1.33
CA PHE A 39 13.48 3.46 -0.63
C PHE A 39 12.31 3.11 -1.56
N ILE A 40 11.22 2.62 -0.99
CA ILE A 40 9.92 2.56 -1.66
C ILE A 40 9.10 3.70 -1.09
N GLU A 41 8.60 4.55 -1.97
CA GLU A 41 7.62 5.57 -1.66
C GLU A 41 6.22 4.98 -1.91
N LEU A 42 5.43 4.86 -0.85
CA LEU A 42 4.01 4.52 -0.95
C LEU A 42 3.22 5.82 -0.84
N SER A 43 2.67 6.27 -1.97
CA SER A 43 1.90 7.52 -2.05
C SER A 43 0.45 7.24 -2.42
N ALA A 44 -0.48 7.68 -1.58
CA ALA A 44 -1.91 7.69 -1.87
C ALA A 44 -2.26 9.03 -2.52
N ASP A 45 -1.96 9.15 -3.82
CA ASP A 45 -2.19 10.37 -4.57
C ASP A 45 -3.71 10.68 -4.60
N LYS A 46 -4.07 11.85 -4.03
CA LYS A 46 -5.37 12.56 -3.99
C LYS A 46 -6.02 12.82 -2.63
N CYS A 47 -5.54 12.25 -1.52
CA CYS A 47 -6.12 12.53 -0.19
C CYS A 47 -5.20 13.29 0.78
N GLY A 48 -4.00 13.71 0.37
CA GLY A 48 -3.09 14.45 1.25
C GLY A 48 -2.62 13.64 2.48
N LEU A 49 -2.60 12.31 2.37
CA LEU A 49 -2.27 11.39 3.46
C LEU A 49 -0.85 10.82 3.29
N ASP A 50 -0.23 10.63 4.46
CA ASP A 50 1.15 10.24 4.75
C ASP A 50 1.83 9.39 3.67
N VAL A 51 2.89 9.97 3.10
CA VAL A 51 3.84 9.24 2.27
C VAL A 51 4.70 8.37 3.18
N ILE A 52 4.66 7.05 2.97
CA ILE A 52 5.50 6.12 3.74
C ILE A 52 6.76 5.84 2.93
N TYR A 53 7.92 6.18 3.50
CA TYR A 53 9.23 5.84 2.98
C TYR A 53 9.77 4.62 3.73
N VAL A 54 9.99 3.52 3.02
CA VAL A 54 10.57 2.30 3.63
C VAL A 54 11.84 1.89 2.90
N ASN A 55 12.91 1.62 3.65
CA ASN A 55 14.19 1.16 3.12
C ASN A 55 14.08 -0.29 2.61
N LYS A 56 14.32 -0.51 1.32
CA LYS A 56 14.20 -1.83 0.67
C LYS A 56 15.13 -2.88 1.25
N ASP A 57 16.32 -2.47 1.67
CA ASP A 57 17.28 -3.40 2.28
C ASP A 57 16.76 -3.98 3.58
N GLU A 58 15.80 -3.31 4.22
CA GLU A 58 15.21 -3.71 5.49
C GLU A 58 13.85 -4.38 5.30
N ILE A 59 13.27 -4.39 4.10
CA ILE A 59 12.00 -5.06 3.81
C ILE A 59 12.25 -6.55 3.62
N SER A 60 11.42 -7.36 4.28
CA SER A 60 11.30 -8.79 4.03
C SER A 60 10.28 -9.06 2.91
N TYR A 61 9.06 -8.55 3.07
CA TYR A 61 8.03 -8.60 2.03
C TYR A 61 6.97 -7.52 2.24
N VAL A 62 6.20 -7.23 1.18
CA VAL A 62 5.06 -6.32 1.19
C VAL A 62 3.80 -7.09 0.83
N LYS A 63 2.73 -6.92 1.61
CA LYS A 63 1.41 -7.52 1.37
C LYS A 63 0.39 -6.43 1.07
N PHE A 64 -0.41 -6.65 0.03
CA PHE A 64 -1.54 -5.80 -0.34
C PHE A 64 -2.84 -6.53 -0.06
N SER A 65 -3.73 -5.93 0.74
CA SER A 65 -5.07 -6.45 1.03
C SER A 65 -6.12 -5.49 0.47
N PHE A 66 -7.01 -5.97 -0.40
CA PHE A 66 -8.06 -5.16 -1.01
C PHE A 66 -9.31 -5.17 -0.14
N ILE A 67 -9.76 -3.99 0.29
CA ILE A 67 -10.98 -3.82 1.07
C ILE A 67 -12.06 -3.22 0.16
N THR A 68 -13.13 -3.98 -0.05
CA THR A 68 -14.31 -3.54 -0.80
C THR A 68 -15.41 -3.12 0.18
N LYS A 69 -16.11 -2.02 -0.10
CA LYS A 69 -17.40 -1.75 0.57
C LYS A 69 -18.47 -2.62 -0.07
N GLU A 70 -19.21 -3.36 0.76
CA GLU A 70 -20.43 -4.07 0.35
C GLU A 70 -21.55 -3.10 -0.04
#